data_AF-A0A2S9JNS4-F1
#
_entry.id   AF-A0A2S9JNS4-F1
#
_cell.length_a   1.000
_cell.length_b   1.000
_cell.length_c   1.000
_cell.angle_alpha   90.00
_cell.angle_beta   90.00
_cell.angle_gamma   90.00
#
_symmetry.space_group_name_H-M   'P 1'
#
loop_
_entity.id
_entity.type
_entity.pdbx_description
1 polymer ?
#
loop_
_entity_poly.entity_id
_entity_poly.type
_entity_poly.pdbx_seq_one_letter_code
_entity_poly.pdbx_strand_id
1 'polypeptide(L)'
;MLDAKDKAENRNSSRYRNVIISILIFVLLLSVYFLWRARKNRDVLKEREVILNEKEKINKALSEAIQENKFNDLLTLARSNSPEFLILFTELYPEFIHALKNLDPKIRNTELEFCAMAFLNFSSKNIAEYTYVTTRAVQIRKNRFRKKFGISSDVDFNLWMREQVEPIELNR
;
A
#
# COMPACT_ATOMS: atom_id res chain seq x y z
N MET A 1 -45.12 28.06 -74.64
CA MET A 1 -44.39 28.97 -73.73
C MET A 1 -44.58 28.62 -72.26
N LEU A 2 -45.79 28.26 -71.81
CA LEU A 2 -46.07 27.84 -70.42
C LEU A 2 -45.34 26.55 -69.99
N ASP A 3 -45.29 25.54 -70.87
CA ASP A 3 -44.74 24.20 -70.58
C ASP A 3 -43.21 24.17 -70.30
N ALA A 4 -42.45 25.14 -70.81
CA ALA A 4 -41.00 25.27 -70.57
C ALA A 4 -40.68 25.96 -69.24
N LYS A 5 -41.58 26.82 -68.76
CA LYS A 5 -41.43 27.55 -67.49
C LYS A 5 -41.74 26.64 -66.31
N ASP A 6 -42.80 25.84 -66.41
CA ASP A 6 -43.17 24.83 -65.40
C ASP A 6 -42.11 23.72 -65.28
N LYS A 7 -41.53 23.27 -66.40
CA LYS A 7 -40.40 22.31 -66.38
C LYS A 7 -39.15 22.90 -65.72
N ALA A 8 -38.83 24.17 -65.95
CA ALA A 8 -37.69 24.83 -65.32
C ALA A 8 -37.90 25.07 -63.82
N GLU A 9 -39.12 25.43 -63.41
CA GLU A 9 -39.50 25.64 -62.00
C GLU A 9 -39.47 24.32 -61.22
N ASN A 10 -40.02 23.25 -61.79
CA ASN A 10 -39.97 21.91 -61.21
C ASN A 10 -38.53 21.34 -61.17
N ARG A 11 -37.68 21.69 -62.14
CA ARG A 11 -36.25 21.33 -62.15
C ARG A 11 -35.47 22.04 -61.04
N ASN A 12 -35.80 23.28 -60.70
CA ASN A 12 -35.14 23.98 -59.60
C ASN A 12 -35.64 23.51 -58.22
N SER A 13 -36.93 23.25 -58.09
CA SER A 13 -37.52 22.68 -56.86
C SER A 13 -36.95 21.29 -56.54
N SER A 14 -36.83 20.42 -57.55
CA SER A 14 -36.22 19.10 -57.39
C SER A 14 -34.73 19.15 -57.03
N ARG A 15 -33.96 20.12 -57.55
CA ARG A 15 -32.56 20.34 -57.14
C ARG A 15 -32.44 20.73 -55.67
N TYR A 16 -33.30 21.63 -55.18
CA TYR A 16 -33.30 22.04 -53.78
C TYR A 16 -33.67 20.88 -52.84
N ARG A 17 -34.69 20.09 -53.20
CA ARG A 17 -35.06 18.87 -52.47
C ARG A 17 -33.92 17.87 -52.36
N ASN A 18 -33.15 17.66 -53.43
CA ASN A 18 -32.03 16.73 -53.43
C ASN A 18 -30.88 17.22 -52.52
N VAL A 19 -30.60 18.53 -52.51
CA VAL A 19 -29.60 19.13 -51.60
C VAL A 19 -29.99 18.91 -50.14
N ILE A 20 -31.27 19.13 -49.78
CA ILE A 20 -31.76 18.87 -48.42
C ILE A 20 -31.59 17.41 -48.03
N ILE A 21 -31.96 16.48 -48.92
CA ILE A 21 -31.82 15.04 -48.67
C ILE A 21 -30.35 14.67 -48.45
N SER A 22 -29.42 15.20 -49.25
CA SER A 22 -27.98 14.97 -49.09
C SER A 22 -27.46 15.47 -47.73
N ILE A 23 -27.92 16.64 -47.27
CA ILE A 23 -27.55 17.19 -45.96
C ILE A 23 -28.09 16.31 -44.83
N LEU A 24 -29.35 15.86 -44.93
CA LEU A 24 -29.95 14.97 -43.92
C LEU A 24 -29.22 13.63 -43.81
N ILE A 25 -28.84 13.04 -44.96
CA ILE A 25 -28.05 11.81 -45.00
C ILE A 25 -26.68 12.05 -44.35
N PHE A 26 -26.03 13.17 -44.66
CA PHE A 26 -24.73 13.51 -44.07
C PHE A 26 -24.81 13.69 -42.56
N VAL A 27 -25.83 14.39 -42.06
CA VAL A 27 -26.07 14.55 -40.61
C VAL A 27 -26.36 13.20 -39.94
N LEU A 28 -27.14 12.34 -40.59
CA LEU A 28 -27.44 11.00 -40.09
C LEU A 28 -26.18 10.13 -40.02
N LEU A 29 -25.31 10.18 -41.03
CA LEU A 29 -24.02 9.48 -41.04
C LEU A 29 -23.09 10.00 -39.93
N LEU A 30 -23.00 11.32 -39.73
CA LEU A 30 -22.22 11.90 -38.64
C LEU A 30 -22.76 11.51 -37.26
N SER A 31 -24.08 11.51 -37.09
CA SER A 31 -24.73 11.06 -35.85
C SER A 31 -24.43 9.58 -35.57
N VAL A 32 -24.56 8.71 -36.57
CA VAL A 32 -24.22 7.28 -36.44
C VAL A 32 -22.74 7.09 -36.12
N TYR A 33 -21.84 7.81 -36.82
CA TYR A 33 -20.41 7.78 -36.55
C TYR A 33 -20.08 8.25 -35.12
N PHE A 34 -20.70 9.34 -34.66
CA PHE A 34 -20.49 9.88 -33.33
C PHE A 34 -20.99 8.92 -32.24
N LEU A 35 -22.16 8.29 -32.43
CA LEU A 35 -22.69 7.27 -31.52
C LEU A 35 -21.82 6.00 -31.50
N TRP A 36 -21.34 5.55 -32.67
CA TRP A 36 -20.43 4.42 -32.78
C TRP A 36 -19.09 4.70 -32.08
N ARG A 37 -18.53 5.90 -32.27
CA ARG A 37 -17.29 6.35 -31.63
C ARG A 37 -17.46 6.52 -30.12
N ALA A 38 -18.57 7.09 -29.67
CA ALA A 38 -18.90 7.20 -28.26
C ALA A 38 -19.01 5.82 -27.60
N ARG A 39 -19.67 4.85 -28.26
CA ARG A 39 -19.78 3.48 -27.76
C ARG A 39 -18.42 2.76 -27.72
N LYS A 40 -17.63 2.85 -28.79
CA LYS A 40 -16.29 2.23 -28.86
C LYS A 40 -15.34 2.79 -27.82
N ASN A 41 -15.39 4.09 -27.53
CA ASN A 41 -14.59 4.71 -26.47
C ASN A 41 -14.98 4.19 -25.07
N ARG A 42 -16.26 3.89 -24.82
CA ARG A 42 -16.71 3.34 -23.53
C ARG A 42 -16.18 1.92 -23.28
N ASP A 43 -16.09 1.10 -24.30
CA ASP A 43 -15.61 -0.29 -24.14
C ASP A 43 -14.10 -0.34 -23.85
N VAL A 44 -13.31 0.53 -24.50
CA VAL A 44 -11.87 0.65 -24.23
C VAL A 44 -11.57 1.14 -22.80
N LEU A 45 -12.43 2.01 -22.24
CA LEU A 45 -12.27 2.47 -20.86
C LEU A 45 -12.55 1.35 -19.85
N LYS A 46 -13.58 0.52 -20.07
CA LYS A 46 -13.88 -0.62 -19.21
C LYS A 46 -12.74 -1.64 -19.17
N GLU A 47 -12.16 -1.95 -20.33
CA GLU A 47 -11.01 -2.86 -20.41
C GLU A 47 -9.80 -2.31 -19.63
N ARG A 48 -9.52 -1.01 -19.75
CA ARG A 48 -8.47 -0.34 -18.97
C ARG A 48 -8.75 -0.35 -17.47
N GLU A 49 -9.99 -0.10 -17.05
CA GLU A 49 -10.38 -0.15 -15.63
C GLU A 49 -10.22 -1.55 -15.04
N VAL A 50 -10.59 -2.60 -15.79
CA VAL A 50 -10.38 -4.00 -15.38
C VAL A 50 -8.90 -4.29 -15.22
N ILE A 51 -8.07 -3.93 -16.21
CA ILE A 51 -6.61 -4.13 -16.15
C ILE A 51 -5.99 -3.36 -14.96
N LEU A 52 -6.44 -2.13 -14.71
CA LEU A 52 -5.94 -1.33 -13.58
C LEU A 52 -6.29 -1.98 -12.24
N ASN A 53 -7.53 -2.43 -12.08
CA ASN A 53 -8.00 -3.10 -10.86
C ASN A 53 -7.29 -4.43 -10.63
N GLU A 54 -7.05 -5.23 -11.69
CA GLU A 54 -6.25 -6.45 -11.61
C GLU A 54 -4.80 -6.15 -11.20
N LYS A 55 -4.17 -5.15 -11.81
CA LYS A 55 -2.81 -4.71 -11.43
C LYS A 55 -2.74 -4.24 -9.99
N GLU A 56 -3.73 -3.49 -9.51
CA GLU A 56 -3.80 -3.02 -8.14
C GLU A 56 -3.92 -4.19 -7.15
N LYS A 57 -4.80 -5.15 -7.44
CA LYS A 57 -4.93 -6.38 -6.64
C LYS A 57 -3.64 -7.19 -6.61
N ILE A 58 -2.99 -7.38 -7.75
CA ILE A 58 -1.71 -8.09 -7.85
C ILE A 58 -0.63 -7.35 -7.06
N ASN A 59 -0.52 -6.03 -7.20
CA ASN A 59 0.45 -5.23 -6.46
C ASN A 59 0.21 -5.28 -4.95
N LYS A 60 -1.05 -5.25 -4.52
CA LYS A 60 -1.41 -5.39 -3.11
C LYS A 60 -1.01 -6.75 -2.57
N ALA A 61 -1.41 -7.83 -3.25
CA ALA A 61 -1.06 -9.20 -2.86
C ALA A 61 0.47 -9.42 -2.84
N LEU A 62 1.19 -8.87 -3.82
CA LEU A 62 2.65 -8.93 -3.86
C LEU A 62 3.27 -8.15 -2.70
N SER A 63 2.77 -6.96 -2.39
CA SER A 63 3.24 -6.17 -1.25
C SER A 63 2.99 -6.89 0.07
N GLU A 64 1.82 -7.49 0.26
CA GLU A 64 1.49 -8.30 1.44
C GLU A 64 2.44 -9.49 1.58
N ALA A 65 2.67 -10.23 0.50
CA ALA A 65 3.61 -11.36 0.49
C ALA A 65 5.07 -10.93 0.78
N ILE A 66 5.51 -9.79 0.23
CA ILE A 66 6.84 -9.23 0.52
C ILE A 66 6.97 -8.86 2.00
N GLN A 67 5.94 -8.24 2.58
CA GLN A 67 5.94 -7.89 4.00
C GLN A 67 5.97 -9.13 4.89
N GLU A 68 5.18 -10.16 4.55
CA GLU A 68 5.19 -11.45 5.24
C GLU A 68 6.58 -12.11 5.18
N ASN A 69 7.20 -12.13 4.00
CA ASN A 69 8.56 -12.67 3.83
C ASN A 69 9.58 -11.89 4.66
N LYS A 70 9.56 -10.55 4.61
CA LYS A 70 10.47 -9.72 5.42
C LYS A 70 10.28 -9.94 6.92
N PHE A 71 9.04 -10.13 7.38
CA PHE A 71 8.78 -10.44 8.78
C PHE A 71 9.32 -11.82 9.18
N ASN A 72 9.14 -12.83 8.33
CA ASN A 72 9.69 -14.16 8.57
C ASN A 72 11.24 -14.16 8.55
N ASP A 73 11.84 -13.41 7.64
CA ASP A 73 13.28 -13.18 7.59
C ASP A 73 13.77 -12.52 8.88
N LEU A 74 13.08 -11.47 9.33
CA LEU A 74 13.38 -10.79 10.59
C LEU A 74 13.38 -11.76 11.79
N LEU A 75 12.35 -12.61 11.90
CA LEU A 75 12.30 -13.62 12.96
C LEU A 75 13.44 -14.64 12.84
N THR A 76 13.82 -15.01 11.63
CA THR A 76 14.93 -15.94 11.37
C THR A 76 16.27 -15.34 11.78
N LEU A 77 16.54 -14.09 11.40
CA LEU A 77 17.76 -13.36 11.79
C LEU A 77 17.84 -13.17 13.31
N ALA A 78 16.70 -12.90 13.97
CA ALA A 78 16.65 -12.79 15.43
C ALA A 78 17.00 -14.11 16.12
N ARG A 79 16.46 -15.23 15.61
CA ARG A 79 16.70 -16.58 16.16
C ARG A 79 18.15 -17.04 15.99
N SER A 80 18.79 -16.66 14.89
CA SER A 80 20.20 -16.97 14.63
C SER A 80 21.18 -15.97 15.26
N ASN A 81 20.68 -14.95 15.97
CA ASN A 81 21.47 -13.86 16.56
C ASN A 81 22.42 -13.22 15.54
N SER A 82 21.90 -13.01 14.33
CA SER A 82 22.66 -12.45 13.21
C SER A 82 22.82 -10.93 13.35
N PRO A 83 23.97 -10.35 12.94
CA PRO A 83 24.18 -8.91 12.98
C PRO A 83 23.26 -8.13 12.04
N GLU A 84 22.71 -8.77 11.01
CA GLU A 84 21.74 -8.19 10.08
C GLU A 84 20.35 -7.99 10.72
N PHE A 85 20.06 -8.65 11.85
CA PHE A 85 18.78 -8.52 12.55
C PHE A 85 18.41 -7.07 12.83
N LEU A 86 19.31 -6.28 13.43
CA LEU A 86 19.02 -4.89 13.79
C LEU A 86 18.81 -4.01 12.54
N ILE A 87 19.49 -4.32 11.44
CA ILE A 87 19.36 -3.58 10.18
C ILE A 87 17.95 -3.76 9.64
N LEU A 88 17.51 -5.01 9.46
CA LEU A 88 16.17 -5.31 8.96
C LEU A 88 15.08 -4.83 9.95
N PHE A 89 15.32 -4.95 11.26
CA PHE A 89 14.41 -4.43 12.26
C PHE A 89 14.22 -2.91 12.12
N THR A 90 15.32 -2.18 11.91
CA THR A 90 15.28 -0.71 11.76
C THR A 90 14.56 -0.28 10.49
N GLU A 91 14.67 -1.07 9.40
CA GLU A 91 13.91 -0.84 8.17
C GLU A 91 12.41 -1.05 8.38
N LEU A 92 12.02 -2.09 9.13
CA LEU A 92 10.61 -2.43 9.35
C LEU A 92 9.94 -1.60 10.45
N TYR A 93 10.68 -1.18 11.48
CA TYR A 93 10.16 -0.45 12.64
C TYR A 93 10.99 0.80 12.96
N PRO A 94 11.12 1.76 12.03
CA PRO A 94 11.92 2.97 12.25
C PRO A 94 11.38 3.81 13.42
N GLU A 95 10.06 3.87 13.59
CA GLU A 95 9.40 4.63 14.66
C GLU A 95 9.80 4.14 16.07
N PHE A 96 9.95 2.83 16.25
CA PHE A 96 10.47 2.27 17.51
C PHE A 96 11.88 2.75 17.82
N ILE A 97 12.74 2.76 16.79
CA ILE A 97 14.13 3.20 16.93
C ILE A 97 14.17 4.68 17.27
N HIS A 98 13.33 5.49 16.64
CA HIS A 98 13.18 6.91 16.97
C HIS A 98 12.68 7.12 18.40
N ALA A 99 11.63 6.43 18.82
CA ALA A 99 11.09 6.50 20.18
C ALA A 99 12.16 6.16 21.24
N LEU A 100 12.87 5.05 21.05
CA LEU A 100 13.94 4.65 21.97
C LEU A 100 15.12 5.62 21.98
N LYS A 101 15.52 6.16 20.83
CA LYS A 101 16.59 7.17 20.76
C LYS A 101 16.18 8.51 21.36
N ASN A 102 14.91 8.87 21.31
CA ASN A 102 14.39 10.05 22.01
C ASN A 102 14.46 9.85 23.54
N LEU A 103 14.18 8.63 24.01
CA LEU A 103 14.23 8.28 25.43
C LEU A 103 15.67 8.13 25.95
N ASP A 104 16.55 7.55 25.15
CA ASP A 104 17.98 7.41 25.42
C ASP A 104 18.82 7.65 24.15
N PRO A 105 19.29 8.89 23.93
CA PRO A 105 20.10 9.24 22.75
C PRO A 105 21.43 8.49 22.65
N LYS A 106 21.91 7.88 23.75
CA LYS A 106 23.19 7.14 23.80
C LYS A 106 22.99 5.63 23.80
N ILE A 107 21.79 5.14 23.48
CA ILE A 107 21.50 3.71 23.44
C ILE A 107 22.39 3.01 22.41
N ARG A 108 23.02 1.90 22.83
CA ARG A 108 23.93 1.14 21.97
C ARG A 108 23.17 0.17 21.08
N ASN A 109 23.76 -0.23 19.95
CA ASN A 109 23.15 -1.22 19.04
C ASN A 109 22.80 -2.53 19.74
N THR A 110 23.68 -3.05 20.60
CA THR A 110 23.39 -4.28 21.38
C THR A 110 22.24 -4.11 22.37
N GLU A 111 21.98 -2.88 22.82
CA GLU A 111 20.82 -2.55 23.66
C GLU A 111 19.55 -2.42 22.82
N LEU A 112 19.64 -1.83 21.62
CA LEU A 112 18.56 -1.80 20.65
C LEU A 112 18.15 -3.20 20.20
N GLU A 113 19.10 -4.08 19.88
CA GLU A 113 18.84 -5.50 19.54
C GLU A 113 18.03 -6.19 20.63
N PHE A 114 18.40 -6.00 21.90
CA PHE A 114 17.67 -6.58 23.01
C PHE A 114 16.25 -6.02 23.14
N CYS A 115 16.09 -4.70 22.98
CA CYS A 115 14.77 -4.07 23.02
C CYS A 115 13.90 -4.50 21.83
N ALA A 116 14.49 -4.65 20.64
CA ALA A 116 13.85 -5.18 19.44
C ALA A 116 13.37 -6.63 19.64
N MET A 117 14.19 -7.49 20.24
CA MET A 117 13.78 -8.85 20.59
C MET A 117 12.61 -8.87 21.59
N ALA A 118 12.58 -7.93 22.54
CA ALA A 118 11.46 -7.77 23.47
C ALA A 118 10.20 -7.21 22.78
N PHE A 119 10.36 -6.27 21.85
CA PHE A 119 9.28 -5.73 21.01
C PHE A 119 8.60 -6.84 20.20
N LEU A 120 9.39 -7.72 19.57
CA LEU A 120 8.91 -8.93 18.88
C LEU A 120 8.33 -10.01 19.81
N ASN A 121 8.20 -9.70 21.10
CA ASN A 121 7.60 -10.54 22.12
C ASN A 121 8.34 -11.86 22.40
N PHE A 122 9.64 -11.94 22.15
CA PHE A 122 10.39 -13.14 22.52
C PHE A 122 10.41 -13.32 24.04
N SER A 123 10.15 -14.55 24.48
CA SER A 123 10.21 -14.91 25.90
C SER A 123 11.65 -14.78 26.42
N SER A 124 11.81 -14.60 27.73
CA SER A 124 13.15 -14.57 28.34
C SER A 124 13.94 -15.87 28.11
N LYS A 125 13.23 -17.00 27.90
CA LYS A 125 13.83 -18.29 27.52
C LYS A 125 14.37 -18.25 26.09
N ASN A 126 13.57 -17.77 25.14
CA ASN A 126 13.96 -17.70 23.74
C ASN A 126 15.13 -16.73 23.54
N ILE A 127 15.09 -15.55 24.16
CA ILE A 127 16.19 -14.58 24.07
C ILE A 127 17.48 -15.18 24.62
N ALA A 128 17.39 -15.91 25.74
CA ALA A 128 18.55 -16.57 26.34
C ALA A 128 19.14 -17.63 25.39
N GLU A 129 18.29 -18.43 24.76
CA GLU A 129 18.68 -19.43 23.77
C GLU A 129 19.34 -18.79 22.54
N TYR A 130 18.72 -17.77 21.94
CA TYR A 130 19.24 -17.13 20.72
C TYR A 130 20.55 -16.40 20.97
N THR A 131 20.68 -15.73 22.12
CA THR A 131 21.87 -14.93 22.45
C THR A 131 22.94 -15.71 23.23
N TYR A 132 22.76 -17.02 23.41
CA TYR A 132 23.68 -17.91 24.13
C TYR A 132 24.03 -17.45 25.55
N VAL A 133 23.04 -16.90 26.27
CA VAL A 133 23.18 -16.47 27.67
C VAL A 133 22.19 -17.21 28.57
N THR A 134 22.31 -17.04 29.89
CA THR A 134 21.33 -17.61 30.82
C THR A 134 20.04 -16.80 30.86
N THR A 135 18.91 -17.45 31.12
CA THR A 135 17.61 -16.78 31.36
C THR A 135 17.70 -15.75 32.50
N ARG A 136 18.52 -16.02 33.51
CA ARG A 136 18.81 -15.08 34.59
C ARG A 136 19.51 -13.81 34.09
N ALA A 137 20.48 -13.94 33.18
CA ALA A 137 21.14 -12.78 32.58
C ALA A 137 20.15 -11.90 31.79
N VAL A 138 19.24 -12.52 31.03
CA VAL A 138 18.14 -11.82 30.35
C VAL A 138 17.27 -11.06 31.35
N GLN A 139 16.86 -11.69 32.45
CA GLN A 139 16.03 -11.04 33.46
C GLN A 139 16.75 -9.86 34.15
N ILE A 140 18.04 -10.01 34.47
CA ILE A 140 18.85 -8.93 35.00
C ILE A 140 18.91 -7.76 34.01
N ARG A 141 19.09 -8.06 32.71
CA ARG A 141 19.10 -7.05 31.67
C ARG A 141 17.76 -6.32 31.54
N LYS A 142 16.63 -7.04 31.57
CA LYS A 142 15.28 -6.42 31.65
C LYS A 142 15.17 -5.49 32.85
N ASN A 143 15.61 -5.92 34.03
CA ASN A 143 15.56 -5.09 35.25
C ASN A 143 16.45 -3.84 35.15
N ARG A 144 17.59 -3.89 34.46
CA ARG A 144 18.40 -2.69 34.19
C ARG A 144 17.62 -1.71 33.31
N PHE A 145 16.96 -2.18 32.26
CA PHE A 145 16.13 -1.32 31.42
C PHE A 145 14.92 -0.76 32.16
N ARG A 146 14.26 -1.56 33.01
CA ARG A 146 13.17 -1.05 33.87
C ARG A 146 13.62 0.13 34.72
N LYS A 147 14.76 0.00 35.41
CA LYS A 147 15.34 1.11 36.19
C LYS A 147 15.74 2.30 35.31
N LYS A 148 16.30 2.04 34.13
CA LYS A 148 16.77 3.08 33.20
C LYS A 148 15.62 3.92 32.64
N PHE A 149 14.49 3.29 32.33
CA PHE A 149 13.33 3.93 31.71
C PHE A 149 12.17 4.20 32.69
N GLY A 150 12.35 3.93 33.98
CA GLY A 150 11.30 4.13 35.00
C GLY A 150 10.10 3.20 34.85
N ILE A 151 10.28 2.00 34.27
CA ILE A 151 9.20 1.03 34.08
C ILE A 151 8.89 0.35 35.41
N SER A 152 7.62 0.39 35.80
CA SER A 152 7.15 -0.24 37.03
C SER A 152 7.24 -1.78 36.96
N SER A 153 7.31 -2.44 38.12
CA SER A 153 7.53 -3.89 38.22
C SER A 153 6.32 -4.74 37.86
N ASP A 154 5.12 -4.17 37.98
CA ASP A 154 3.84 -4.75 37.59
C ASP A 154 3.62 -4.74 36.07
N VAL A 155 4.36 -3.92 35.34
CA VAL A 155 4.27 -3.82 33.88
C VAL A 155 5.12 -4.90 33.20
N ASP A 156 4.52 -5.61 32.26
CA ASP A 156 5.25 -6.52 31.39
C ASP A 156 6.22 -5.75 30.50
N PHE A 157 7.48 -6.17 30.50
CA PHE A 157 8.54 -5.45 29.80
C PHE A 157 8.38 -5.52 28.27
N ASN A 158 7.93 -6.66 27.75
CA ASN A 158 7.77 -6.83 26.30
C ASN A 158 6.58 -6.00 25.81
N LEU A 159 5.50 -5.96 26.60
CA LEU A 159 4.34 -5.10 26.34
C LEU A 159 4.74 -3.63 26.30
N TRP A 160 5.43 -3.14 27.34
CA TRP A 160 5.90 -1.75 27.41
C TRP A 160 6.76 -1.35 26.20
N MET A 161 7.58 -2.28 25.68
CA MET A 161 8.37 -2.04 24.46
C MET A 161 7.49 -1.84 23.23
N ARG A 162 6.40 -2.60 23.07
CA ARG A 162 5.48 -2.43 21.94
C ARG A 162 4.69 -1.13 22.01
N GLU A 163 4.31 -0.71 23.21
CA GLU A 163 3.61 0.55 23.45
C GLU A 163 4.43 1.79 23.06
N GLN A 164 5.74 1.67 22.82
CA GLN A 164 6.56 2.78 22.32
C GLN A 164 6.30 3.13 20.84
N VAL A 165 5.58 2.28 20.09
CA VAL A 165 5.27 2.47 18.66
C VAL A 165 3.79 2.65 18.41
N GLU A 166 2.93 2.13 19.27
CA GLU A 166 1.49 2.28 19.12
C GLU A 166 1.09 3.73 19.44
N PRO A 167 0.51 4.50 18.49
CA PRO A 167 -0.47 5.47 18.90
C PRO A 167 -1.64 4.68 19.50
N ILE A 168 -2.21 5.21 20.57
CA ILE A 168 -3.46 4.73 21.16
C ILE A 168 -4.54 4.70 20.06
N GLU A 169 -4.70 3.57 19.37
CA GLU A 169 -5.88 3.27 18.57
C GLU A 169 -6.47 1.94 19.01
N LEU A 170 -6.88 1.92 20.27
CA LEU A 170 -7.89 0.98 20.76
C LEU A 170 -9.27 1.63 20.57
N ASN A 171 -9.69 1.84 19.32
CA ASN A 171 -11.10 1.91 18.92
C ASN A 171 -11.31 1.91 17.40
N ARG A 172 -11.47 0.75 16.77
CA ARG A 172 -12.46 0.51 15.71
C ARG A 172 -12.75 -0.97 15.55
#